data_AF-A0A6C0CN92-F1
#
_entry.id   AF-A0A6C0CN92-F1
#
_cell.length_a   1.000
_cell.length_b   1.000
_cell.length_c   1.000
_cell.angle_alpha   90.00
_cell.angle_beta   90.00
_cell.angle_gamma   90.00
#
_symmetry.space_group_name_H-M   'P 1'
#
loop_
_entity.id
_entity.type
_entity.pdbx_description
1 polymer ?
#
loop_
_entity_poly.entity_id
_entity_poly.type
_entity_poly.pdbx_seq_one_letter_code
_entity_poly.pdbx_strand_id
1 'polypeptide(L)'
;MSENIKIIKKDNINVIQELFSKFKKAVVFGKGPTFKVIEKDEDTLFCCVNETINYIDDCDILVINDIEKFSNIIPSKFTNLKCILTPYHIHKNAKFDKNLTYNDVIMKLKDYFNGYLIVHNLAIHIPKANYDDFITLPSKVVRSTCHTSCDFIFGFLTNIVCIDTYGFGISNSDNEFYNESFKNNKAGCNAKRLRILITCMNSIKQYYNKPITYK
;
A
#
# COMPACT_ATOMS: atom_id res chain seq x y z
N MET A 1 -5.80 27.81 9.57
CA MET A 1 -5.68 26.93 8.39
C MET A 1 -6.26 25.60 8.79
N SER A 2 -7.32 25.12 8.14
CA SER A 2 -7.97 23.86 8.52
C SER A 2 -7.03 22.69 8.23
N GLU A 3 -6.83 21.81 9.21
CA GLU A 3 -6.05 20.58 9.04
C GLU A 3 -6.81 19.62 8.11
N ASN A 4 -6.52 19.67 6.81
CA ASN A 4 -7.23 18.86 5.80
C ASN A 4 -6.86 17.36 5.85
N ILE A 5 -5.77 16.98 6.52
CA ILE A 5 -5.32 15.59 6.59
C ILE A 5 -5.50 15.08 8.02
N LYS A 6 -6.35 14.08 8.20
CA LYS A 6 -6.63 13.48 9.51
C LYS A 6 -5.68 12.31 9.76
N ILE A 7 -4.85 12.41 10.79
CA ILE A 7 -3.89 11.35 11.12
C ILE A 7 -4.60 10.21 11.87
N ILE A 8 -4.44 8.99 11.38
CA ILE A 8 -4.92 7.78 12.03
C ILE A 8 -3.76 7.13 12.78
N LYS A 9 -3.99 7.01 14.09
CA LYS A 9 -3.18 6.37 15.11
C LYS A 9 -3.81 5.04 15.51
N LYS A 10 -3.17 4.34 16.43
CA LYS A 10 -3.63 3.05 16.95
C LYS A 10 -4.96 3.14 17.70
N ASP A 11 -5.18 4.20 18.46
CA ASP A 11 -6.37 4.41 19.29
C ASP A 11 -7.63 4.75 18.50
N ASN A 12 -7.48 5.29 17.27
CA ASN A 12 -8.59 5.69 16.42
C ASN A 12 -8.67 4.90 15.09
N ILE A 13 -8.01 3.75 15.01
CA ILE A 13 -8.02 2.89 13.82
C ILE A 13 -9.43 2.41 13.45
N ASN A 14 -10.35 2.34 14.42
CA ASN A 14 -11.76 1.98 14.20
C ASN A 14 -12.46 2.88 13.19
N VAL A 15 -12.08 4.16 13.09
CA VAL A 15 -12.61 5.09 12.07
C VAL A 15 -12.40 4.54 10.65
N ILE A 16 -11.24 3.91 10.41
CA ILE A 16 -10.91 3.31 9.12
C ILE A 16 -11.66 2.00 8.90
N GLN A 17 -11.86 1.22 9.96
CA GLN A 17 -12.64 -0.02 9.90
C GLN A 17 -14.10 0.27 9.56
N GLU A 18 -14.68 1.29 10.18
CA GLU A 18 -16.05 1.74 9.92
C GLU A 18 -16.19 2.29 8.49
N LEU A 19 -15.25 3.14 8.05
CA LEU A 19 -15.22 3.71 6.71
C LEU A 19 -15.25 2.65 5.59
N PHE A 20 -14.60 1.52 5.84
CA PHE A 20 -14.47 0.43 4.86
C PHE A 20 -15.32 -0.80 5.18
N SER A 21 -16.24 -0.70 6.17
CA SER A 21 -17.04 -1.83 6.68
C SER A 21 -17.94 -2.50 5.64
N LYS A 22 -18.37 -1.74 4.62
CA LYS A 22 -19.25 -2.24 3.54
C LYS A 22 -18.57 -3.21 2.59
N PHE A 23 -17.26 -3.11 2.42
CA PHE A 23 -16.52 -3.89 1.43
C PHE A 23 -16.37 -5.35 1.88
N LYS A 24 -16.34 -6.30 0.95
CA LYS A 24 -16.10 -7.73 1.25
C LYS A 24 -14.89 -8.27 0.53
N LYS A 25 -14.52 -7.64 -0.57
CA LYS A 25 -13.35 -7.98 -1.37
C LYS A 25 -12.43 -6.77 -1.45
N ALA A 26 -11.13 -7.02 -1.58
CA ALA A 26 -10.20 -5.99 -2.00
C ALA A 26 -9.46 -6.39 -3.27
N VAL A 27 -9.13 -5.40 -4.08
CA VAL A 27 -8.23 -5.53 -5.23
C VAL A 27 -7.03 -4.64 -4.99
N VAL A 28 -5.84 -5.21 -5.10
CA VAL A 28 -4.58 -4.49 -4.91
C VAL A 28 -3.83 -4.38 -6.23
N PHE A 29 -3.55 -3.14 -6.65
CA PHE A 29 -2.88 -2.82 -7.90
C PHE A 29 -1.40 -2.51 -7.67
N GLY A 30 -0.54 -3.42 -8.11
CA GLY A 30 0.91 -3.27 -8.23
C GLY A 30 1.33 -2.95 -9.67
N LYS A 31 2.65 -2.83 -9.92
CA LYS A 31 3.18 -2.39 -11.23
C LYS A 31 3.73 -3.50 -12.12
N GLY A 32 3.73 -4.73 -11.61
CA GLY A 32 4.26 -5.90 -12.28
C GLY A 32 3.52 -6.24 -13.58
N PRO A 33 3.98 -7.27 -14.31
CA PRO A 33 3.54 -7.56 -15.67
C PRO A 33 2.03 -7.77 -15.80
N THR A 34 1.39 -8.40 -14.81
CA THR A 34 -0.05 -8.67 -14.81
C THR A 34 -0.93 -7.48 -14.45
N PHE A 35 -0.37 -6.27 -14.39
CA PHE A 35 -1.15 -5.08 -14.13
C PHE A 35 -2.25 -4.92 -15.19
N LYS A 36 -3.47 -4.75 -14.73
CA LYS A 36 -4.65 -4.51 -15.55
C LYS A 36 -5.61 -3.62 -14.79
N VAL A 37 -6.15 -2.61 -15.46
CA VAL A 37 -7.26 -1.81 -14.94
C VAL A 37 -8.54 -2.63 -15.08
N ILE A 38 -9.31 -2.70 -14.01
CA ILE A 38 -10.60 -3.38 -13.96
C ILE A 38 -11.66 -2.41 -13.44
N GLU A 39 -12.92 -2.68 -13.78
CA GLU A 39 -14.05 -1.96 -13.21
C GLU A 39 -14.24 -2.36 -11.73
N LYS A 40 -14.76 -1.42 -10.95
CA LYS A 40 -14.94 -1.59 -9.51
C LYS A 40 -16.38 -1.99 -9.21
N ASP A 41 -16.53 -3.14 -8.57
CA ASP A 41 -17.81 -3.58 -8.02
C ASP A 41 -18.14 -2.82 -6.72
N GLU A 42 -19.41 -2.68 -6.39
CA GLU A 42 -19.88 -1.88 -5.23
C GLU A 42 -19.31 -2.33 -3.88
N ASP A 43 -19.05 -3.63 -3.73
CA ASP A 43 -18.54 -4.28 -2.52
C ASP A 43 -17.02 -4.53 -2.56
N THR A 44 -16.33 -3.97 -3.57
CA THR A 44 -14.89 -4.13 -3.77
C THR A 44 -14.12 -2.86 -3.41
N LEU A 45 -13.17 -3.02 -2.48
CA LEU A 45 -12.21 -1.99 -2.10
C LEU A 45 -11.03 -1.98 -3.08
N PHE A 46 -10.71 -0.82 -3.63
CA PHE A 46 -9.54 -0.64 -4.51
C PHE A 46 -8.37 -0.04 -3.76
N CYS A 47 -7.26 -0.77 -3.74
CA CYS A 47 -6.01 -0.36 -3.11
C CYS A 47 -4.90 -0.21 -4.16
N CYS A 48 -4.39 1.01 -4.34
CA CYS A 48 -3.27 1.28 -5.23
C CYS A 48 -1.94 1.28 -4.47
N VAL A 49 -0.88 0.79 -5.12
CA VAL A 49 0.48 0.78 -4.61
C VAL A 49 1.34 1.72 -5.45
N ASN A 50 1.85 2.78 -4.83
CA ASN A 50 2.63 3.83 -5.50
C ASN A 50 1.86 4.44 -6.71
N GLU A 51 2.53 4.62 -7.85
CA GLU A 51 2.01 5.28 -9.05
C GLU A 51 0.88 4.52 -9.77
N THR A 52 0.43 3.36 -9.30
CA THR A 52 -0.71 2.65 -9.93
C THR A 52 -2.01 3.44 -9.85
N ILE A 53 -2.14 4.33 -8.86
CA ILE A 53 -3.28 5.25 -8.73
C ILE A 53 -3.46 6.18 -9.94
N ASN A 54 -2.40 6.44 -10.72
CA ASN A 54 -2.53 7.25 -11.93
C ASN A 54 -3.44 6.61 -12.99
N TYR A 55 -3.67 5.30 -12.90
CA TYR A 55 -4.45 4.51 -13.86
C TYR A 55 -5.80 4.05 -13.33
N ILE A 56 -6.04 4.21 -12.02
CA ILE A 56 -7.28 3.81 -11.36
C ILE A 56 -8.06 5.08 -10.98
N ASP A 57 -9.32 5.18 -11.39
CA ASP A 57 -10.12 6.38 -11.15
C ASP A 57 -10.82 6.39 -9.79
N ASP A 58 -11.26 5.23 -9.29
CA ASP A 58 -11.93 5.08 -8.00
C ASP A 58 -11.09 4.27 -6.99
N CYS A 59 -9.96 4.85 -6.58
CA CYS A 59 -9.08 4.28 -5.57
C CYS A 59 -9.51 4.67 -4.15
N ASP A 60 -9.71 3.70 -3.26
CA ASP A 60 -10.04 3.95 -1.86
C ASP A 60 -8.80 4.18 -1.00
N ILE A 61 -7.77 3.35 -1.19
CA ILE A 61 -6.55 3.35 -0.37
C ILE A 61 -5.32 3.42 -1.27
N LEU A 62 -4.41 4.33 -0.96
CA LEU A 62 -3.09 4.43 -1.57
C LEU A 62 -2.02 4.02 -0.56
N VAL A 63 -1.14 3.10 -0.93
CA VAL A 63 -0.04 2.66 -0.06
C VAL A 63 1.29 3.11 -0.67
N ILE A 64 2.04 3.91 0.08
CA ILE A 64 3.33 4.47 -0.36
C ILE A 64 4.32 4.50 0.80
N ASN A 65 5.49 3.91 0.56
CA ASN A 65 6.58 3.87 1.53
C ASN A 65 7.73 4.83 1.19
N ASP A 66 7.77 5.39 -0.02
CA ASP A 66 8.87 6.20 -0.53
C ASP A 66 8.39 7.61 -0.89
N ILE A 67 9.05 8.64 -0.34
CA ILE A 67 8.60 10.03 -0.45
C ILE A 67 8.59 10.54 -1.90
N GLU A 68 9.53 10.08 -2.73
CA GLU A 68 9.65 10.50 -4.12
C GLU A 68 8.44 10.08 -4.96
N LYS A 69 7.77 8.99 -4.57
CA LYS A 69 6.63 8.43 -5.31
C LYS A 69 5.44 9.37 -5.34
N PHE A 70 5.26 10.17 -4.29
CA PHE A 70 4.22 11.20 -4.27
C PHE A 70 4.40 12.26 -5.37
N SER A 71 5.63 12.54 -5.81
CA SER A 71 5.86 13.52 -6.90
C SER A 71 5.42 13.00 -8.27
N ASN A 72 5.26 11.67 -8.41
CA ASN A 72 4.91 11.04 -9.68
C ASN A 72 3.40 10.85 -9.83
N ILE A 73 2.60 11.26 -8.84
CA ILE A 73 1.16 11.08 -8.83
C ILE A 73 0.49 12.35 -9.36
N ILE A 74 -0.46 12.17 -10.27
CA ILE A 74 -1.25 13.26 -10.83
C ILE A 74 -2.10 13.87 -9.70
N PRO A 75 -2.01 15.19 -9.42
CA PRO A 75 -2.68 15.80 -8.27
C PRO A 75 -4.18 15.53 -8.17
N SER A 76 -4.89 15.50 -9.30
CA SER A 76 -6.34 15.23 -9.35
C SER A 76 -6.72 13.83 -8.84
N LYS A 77 -5.78 12.88 -8.78
CA LYS A 77 -6.02 11.54 -8.23
C LYS A 77 -6.16 11.53 -6.71
N PHE A 78 -5.69 12.56 -6.01
CA PHE A 78 -5.87 12.67 -4.57
C PHE A 78 -7.28 13.14 -4.16
N THR A 79 -8.04 13.75 -5.07
CA THR A 79 -9.36 14.32 -4.76
C THR A 79 -10.38 13.27 -4.33
N ASN A 80 -10.36 12.09 -4.97
CA ASN A 80 -11.31 10.99 -4.67
C ASN A 80 -10.74 9.96 -3.70
N LEU A 81 -9.47 10.11 -3.33
CA LEU A 81 -8.76 9.17 -2.46
C LEU A 81 -9.23 9.35 -1.03
N LYS A 82 -9.57 8.24 -0.35
CA LYS A 82 -10.05 8.30 1.04
C LYS A 82 -8.92 8.21 2.05
N CYS A 83 -7.95 7.33 1.77
CA CYS A 83 -6.88 7.01 2.72
C CYS A 83 -5.52 6.87 2.04
N ILE A 84 -4.48 7.29 2.75
CA ILE A 84 -3.08 6.99 2.43
C ILE A 84 -2.48 6.21 3.58
N LEU A 85 -1.88 5.06 3.30
CA LEU A 85 -1.09 4.29 4.26
C LEU A 85 0.40 4.54 3.98
N THR A 86 1.11 5.01 5.01
CA THR A 86 2.54 5.32 4.92
C THR A 86 3.26 5.01 6.24
N PRO A 87 4.55 4.66 6.22
CA PRO A 87 5.28 4.45 7.47
C PRO A 87 5.53 5.76 8.22
N TYR A 88 5.74 5.68 9.53
CA TYR A 88 6.14 6.82 10.36
C TYR A 88 7.42 7.47 9.83
N HIS A 89 8.44 6.65 9.57
CA HIS A 89 9.65 7.07 8.86
C HIS A 89 9.55 6.64 7.42
N ILE A 90 9.42 7.63 6.54
CA ILE A 90 9.28 7.37 5.11
C ILE A 90 10.65 7.09 4.48
N HIS A 91 10.66 6.20 3.49
CA HIS A 91 11.86 5.92 2.73
C HIS A 91 12.20 7.06 1.77
N LYS A 92 13.50 7.16 1.48
CA LYS A 92 14.09 7.97 0.42
C LYS A 92 15.05 7.08 -0.36
N ASN A 93 14.96 7.10 -1.68
CA ASN A 93 15.74 6.24 -2.58
C ASN A 93 15.64 4.75 -2.22
N ALA A 94 14.43 4.24 -1.93
CA ALA A 94 14.18 2.85 -1.52
C ALA A 94 14.85 2.42 -0.22
N LYS A 95 15.27 3.37 0.63
CA LYS A 95 15.91 3.11 1.92
C LYS A 95 15.26 3.92 3.03
N PHE A 96 15.24 3.35 4.23
CA PHE A 96 14.84 4.06 5.44
C PHE A 96 15.65 5.35 5.63
N ASP A 97 14.97 6.46 5.92
CA ASP A 97 15.57 7.74 6.28
C ASP A 97 15.03 8.18 7.65
N LYS A 98 15.91 8.31 8.65
CA LYS A 98 15.54 8.71 10.01
C LYS A 98 15.11 10.18 10.11
N ASN A 99 15.49 11.00 9.14
CA ASN A 99 15.21 12.44 9.14
C ASN A 99 13.89 12.77 8.43
N LEU A 100 13.30 11.80 7.72
CA LEU A 100 12.02 11.96 7.06
C LEU A 100 10.95 11.21 7.83
N THR A 101 9.79 11.86 7.95
CA THR A 101 8.63 11.33 8.67
C THR A 101 7.36 11.51 7.86
N TYR A 102 6.25 10.98 8.37
CA TYR A 102 4.93 11.23 7.81
C TYR A 102 4.56 12.73 7.74
N ASN A 103 5.18 13.61 8.55
CA ASN A 103 4.97 15.06 8.46
C ASN A 103 5.44 15.61 7.11
N ASP A 104 6.51 15.06 6.53
CA ASP A 104 6.98 15.43 5.19
C ASP A 104 5.96 15.04 4.12
N VAL A 105 5.22 13.94 4.34
CA VAL A 105 4.09 13.54 3.48
C VAL A 105 2.96 14.55 3.58
N ILE A 106 2.60 14.97 4.81
CA ILE A 106 1.55 15.99 5.03
C ILE A 106 1.91 17.29 4.30
N MET A 107 3.13 17.78 4.46
CA MET A 107 3.59 19.02 3.79
C MET A 107 3.48 18.95 2.27
N LYS A 108 3.72 17.78 1.70
CA LYS A 108 3.68 17.54 0.25
C LYS A 108 2.26 17.41 -0.30
N LEU A 109 1.31 16.99 0.53
CA LEU A 109 -0.06 16.66 0.10
C LEU A 109 -1.12 17.65 0.56
N LYS A 110 -0.80 18.59 1.47
CA LYS A 110 -1.74 19.52 2.10
C LYS A 110 -2.66 20.28 1.13
N ASP A 111 -2.19 20.50 -0.11
CA ASP A 111 -2.91 21.26 -1.13
C ASP A 111 -3.74 20.37 -2.08
N TYR A 112 -3.62 19.04 -1.98
CA TYR A 112 -4.19 18.08 -2.93
C TYR A 112 -5.04 16.98 -2.28
N PHE A 113 -4.77 16.65 -1.01
CA PHE A 113 -5.40 15.54 -0.32
C PHE A 113 -6.21 16.02 0.89
N ASN A 114 -7.46 15.58 0.96
CA ASN A 114 -8.34 15.78 2.09
C ASN A 114 -8.93 14.42 2.50
N GLY A 115 -8.31 13.77 3.49
CA GLY A 115 -8.64 12.40 3.85
C GLY A 115 -7.83 11.92 5.04
N TYR A 116 -7.74 10.60 5.19
CA TYR A 116 -7.05 9.97 6.31
C TYR A 116 -5.63 9.56 5.96
N LEU A 117 -4.66 9.96 6.78
CA LEU A 117 -3.28 9.48 6.70
C LEU A 117 -3.06 8.44 7.80
N ILE A 118 -2.99 7.19 7.40
CA ILE A 118 -2.74 6.04 8.28
C ILE A 118 -1.24 5.86 8.38
N VAL A 119 -0.71 6.03 9.59
CA VAL A 119 0.72 6.00 9.85
C VAL A 119 1.07 4.72 10.59
N HIS A 120 2.03 3.95 10.07
CA HIS A 120 2.42 2.66 10.63
C HIS A 120 3.91 2.54 10.97
N ASN A 121 4.25 1.66 11.90
CA ASN A 121 5.62 1.30 12.20
C ASN A 121 6.18 0.35 11.12
N LEU A 122 7.45 0.53 10.73
CA LEU A 122 8.15 -0.38 9.82
C LEU A 122 8.66 -1.60 10.58
N ALA A 123 8.34 -2.80 10.10
CA ALA A 123 8.64 -4.06 10.80
C ALA A 123 10.13 -4.43 10.88
N ILE A 124 10.97 -3.98 9.93
CA ILE A 124 12.30 -4.60 9.68
C ILE A 124 13.48 -3.66 9.99
N HIS A 125 13.27 -2.35 10.07
CA HIS A 125 14.39 -1.38 10.04
C HIS A 125 14.53 -0.48 11.25
N ILE A 126 13.85 -0.77 12.37
CA ILE A 126 14.05 0.00 13.59
C ILE A 126 14.34 -0.93 14.76
N PRO A 127 15.60 -0.98 15.25
CA PRO A 127 15.92 -1.78 16.43
C PRO A 127 15.36 -1.21 17.75
N LYS A 128 14.85 0.04 17.83
CA LYS A 128 14.63 0.71 19.14
C LYS A 128 13.52 1.77 19.26
N ALA A 129 12.87 2.22 18.18
CA ALA A 129 11.77 3.19 18.27
C ALA A 129 10.48 2.53 17.79
N ASN A 130 9.80 1.86 18.71
CA ASN A 130 8.39 1.57 18.53
C ASN A 130 7.65 2.86 18.87
N TYR A 131 7.00 3.48 17.89
CA TYR A 131 6.15 4.62 18.17
C TYR A 131 4.80 4.07 18.59
N ASP A 132 4.57 3.99 19.91
CA ASP A 132 3.44 3.26 20.51
C ASP A 132 2.07 3.79 20.09
N ASP A 133 2.02 5.06 19.67
CA ASP A 133 0.85 5.73 19.12
C ASP A 133 0.41 5.20 17.75
N PHE A 134 1.30 4.53 16.99
CA PHE A 134 1.05 4.17 15.60
C PHE A 134 0.82 2.68 15.42
N ILE A 135 0.13 2.32 14.33
CA ILE A 135 -0.22 0.92 14.09
C ILE A 135 1.02 0.11 13.72
N THR A 136 1.05 -1.14 14.15
CA THR A 136 2.06 -2.11 13.72
C THR A 136 1.36 -3.21 12.95
N LEU A 137 1.85 -3.49 11.74
CA LEU A 137 1.22 -4.51 10.89
C LEU A 137 1.35 -5.90 11.54
N PRO A 138 0.26 -6.68 11.64
CA PRO A 138 0.24 -7.88 12.48
C PRO A 138 1.18 -8.99 12.04
N SER A 139 1.33 -9.23 10.73
CA SER A 139 2.12 -10.37 10.25
C SER A 139 3.62 -10.24 10.50
N LYS A 140 4.14 -9.00 10.57
CA LYS A 140 5.57 -8.66 10.70
C LYS A 140 6.49 -9.26 9.61
N VAL A 141 5.94 -9.83 8.54
CA VAL A 141 6.72 -10.44 7.43
C VAL A 141 6.82 -9.53 6.20
N VAL A 142 6.33 -8.30 6.28
CA VAL A 142 6.21 -7.38 5.14
C VAL A 142 7.56 -6.97 4.55
N ARG A 143 7.85 -7.30 3.28
CA ARG A 143 9.11 -6.91 2.59
C ARG A 143 8.96 -5.85 1.51
N SER A 144 7.74 -5.40 1.23
CA SER A 144 7.44 -4.46 0.15
C SER A 144 6.14 -3.70 0.44
N THR A 145 5.88 -2.63 -0.30
CA THR A 145 4.63 -1.86 -0.25
C THR A 145 3.42 -2.74 -0.59
N CYS A 146 3.59 -3.68 -1.52
CA CYS A 146 2.62 -4.72 -1.88
C CYS A 146 2.27 -5.66 -0.71
N HIS A 147 3.24 -6.06 0.10
CA HIS A 147 2.95 -6.82 1.32
C HIS A 147 2.28 -5.95 2.37
N THR A 148 2.74 -4.70 2.49
CA THR A 148 2.20 -3.69 3.42
C THR A 148 0.70 -3.50 3.19
N SER A 149 0.26 -3.37 1.93
CA SER A 149 -1.14 -3.25 1.58
C SER A 149 -1.95 -4.49 1.99
N CYS A 150 -1.49 -5.70 1.67
CA CYS A 150 -2.24 -6.92 1.97
C CYS A 150 -2.32 -7.19 3.48
N ASP A 151 -1.21 -6.98 4.19
CA ASP A 151 -1.14 -7.16 5.65
C ASP A 151 -2.04 -6.14 6.37
N PHE A 152 -2.06 -4.89 5.92
CA PHE A 152 -2.97 -3.87 6.44
C PHE A 152 -4.43 -4.24 6.20
N ILE A 153 -4.79 -4.60 4.97
CA ILE A 153 -6.19 -4.92 4.60
C ILE A 153 -6.69 -6.09 5.45
N PHE A 154 -5.98 -7.21 5.52
CA PHE A 154 -6.45 -8.34 6.32
C PHE A 154 -6.34 -8.12 7.83
N GLY A 155 -5.33 -7.38 8.28
CA GLY A 155 -5.09 -7.11 9.70
C GLY A 155 -6.09 -6.16 10.33
N PHE A 156 -6.55 -5.15 9.58
CA PHE A 156 -7.41 -4.11 10.12
C PHE A 156 -8.80 -4.08 9.49
N LEU A 157 -8.98 -4.49 8.23
CA LEU A 157 -10.29 -4.50 7.54
C LEU A 157 -10.87 -5.93 7.56
N THR A 158 -11.28 -6.37 8.75
CA THR A 158 -11.63 -7.77 9.02
C THR A 158 -12.80 -8.29 8.19
N ASN A 159 -13.67 -7.39 7.72
CA ASN A 159 -14.78 -7.64 6.79
C ASN A 159 -14.33 -8.09 5.40
N ILE A 160 -13.08 -7.81 4.99
CA ILE A 160 -12.51 -8.27 3.72
C ILE A 160 -12.16 -9.75 3.83
N VAL A 161 -12.79 -10.58 3.01
CA VAL A 161 -12.61 -12.04 3.03
C VAL A 161 -11.59 -12.53 2.02
N CYS A 162 -11.30 -11.76 0.96
CA CYS A 162 -10.34 -12.12 -0.07
C CYS A 162 -9.65 -10.90 -0.68
N ILE A 163 -8.45 -11.13 -1.22
CA ILE A 163 -7.69 -10.13 -1.99
C ILE A 163 -7.38 -10.70 -3.36
N ASP A 164 -7.74 -9.96 -4.41
CA ASP A 164 -7.20 -10.16 -5.75
C ASP A 164 -6.05 -9.17 -5.99
N THR A 165 -4.97 -9.59 -6.66
CA THR A 165 -3.84 -8.72 -6.95
C THR A 165 -3.57 -8.66 -8.45
N TYR A 166 -3.40 -7.46 -8.98
CA TYR A 166 -2.98 -7.20 -10.36
C TYR A 166 -1.62 -6.51 -10.36
N GLY A 167 -0.70 -6.96 -11.21
CA GLY A 167 0.66 -6.40 -11.25
C GLY A 167 1.49 -6.79 -10.02
N PHE A 168 1.17 -7.92 -9.40
CA PHE A 168 2.01 -8.54 -8.38
C PHE A 168 2.90 -9.65 -8.97
N GLY A 169 2.64 -10.05 -10.23
CA GLY A 169 3.56 -10.80 -11.11
C GLY A 169 4.28 -11.96 -10.42
N ILE A 170 3.63 -13.11 -10.35
CA ILE A 170 4.29 -14.39 -10.04
C ILE A 170 4.21 -15.22 -11.32
N SER A 171 5.19 -15.11 -12.21
CA SER A 171 5.42 -16.15 -13.22
C SER A 171 6.82 -16.74 -13.05
N ASN A 172 6.97 -17.98 -13.51
CA ASN A 172 8.16 -18.81 -13.33
C ASN A 172 9.32 -18.42 -14.28
N SER A 173 9.32 -17.20 -14.85
CA SER A 173 10.33 -16.79 -15.83
C SER A 173 11.34 -15.82 -15.22
N ASP A 174 12.62 -16.08 -15.44
CA ASP A 174 13.74 -15.36 -14.82
C ASP A 174 13.92 -13.90 -15.32
N ASN A 175 13.05 -13.42 -16.22
CA ASN A 175 13.17 -12.13 -16.90
C ASN A 175 11.84 -11.34 -16.96
N GLU A 176 11.26 -11.03 -15.80
CA GLU A 176 10.05 -10.21 -15.76
C GLU A 176 10.37 -8.71 -15.69
N PHE A 177 9.79 -7.98 -16.64
CA PHE A 177 9.74 -6.53 -16.66
C PHE A 177 8.46 -6.03 -16.01
N TYR A 178 8.48 -4.79 -15.49
CA TYR A 178 7.26 -4.08 -15.13
C TYR A 178 6.32 -3.99 -16.35
N ASN A 179 5.02 -3.89 -16.11
CA ASN A 179 4.07 -3.69 -17.19
C ASN A 179 4.46 -2.46 -18.02
N GLU A 180 4.28 -2.53 -19.35
CA GLU A 180 4.72 -1.50 -20.30
C GLU A 180 4.14 -0.11 -20.01
N SER A 181 3.06 -0.03 -19.24
CA SER A 181 2.51 1.23 -18.75
C SER A 181 3.50 2.00 -17.85
N PHE A 182 4.48 1.31 -17.24
CA PHE A 182 5.44 1.86 -16.26
C PHE A 182 6.88 1.95 -16.81
N LYS A 183 7.05 2.45 -18.05
CA LYS A 183 8.31 2.48 -18.85
C LYS A 183 9.58 2.99 -18.15
N ASN A 184 9.46 3.73 -17.04
CA ASN A 184 10.60 4.26 -16.28
C ASN A 184 11.27 3.25 -15.34
N ASN A 185 10.72 2.03 -15.15
CA ASN A 185 11.32 0.99 -14.33
C ASN A 185 12.01 -0.08 -15.19
N LYS A 186 13.24 0.20 -15.65
CA LYS A 186 14.08 -0.78 -16.38
C LYS A 186 14.67 -1.91 -15.51
N ALA A 187 14.37 -1.92 -14.22
CA ALA A 187 14.87 -2.95 -13.32
C ALA A 187 14.06 -4.24 -13.51
N GLY A 188 14.67 -5.25 -14.15
CA GLY A 188 14.11 -6.61 -14.14
C GLY A 188 13.96 -7.11 -12.71
N CYS A 189 12.88 -7.86 -12.44
CA CYS A 189 12.73 -8.54 -11.16
C CYS A 189 13.65 -9.78 -11.17
N ASN A 190 14.82 -9.70 -10.53
CA ASN A 190 15.68 -10.89 -10.37
C ASN A 190 14.91 -12.00 -9.61
N ALA A 191 15.00 -13.23 -10.08
CA ALA A 191 14.36 -14.43 -9.51
C ALA A 191 14.49 -14.55 -7.98
N LYS A 192 15.62 -14.16 -7.39
CA LYS A 192 15.82 -14.15 -5.92
C LYS A 192 14.83 -13.21 -5.22
N ARG A 193 14.63 -12.00 -5.76
CA ARG A 193 13.68 -11.03 -5.23
C ARG A 193 12.26 -11.56 -5.36
N LEU A 194 11.92 -12.12 -6.52
CA LEU A 194 10.60 -12.71 -6.75
C LEU A 194 10.28 -13.80 -5.73
N ARG A 195 11.21 -14.72 -5.46
CA ARG A 195 11.04 -15.75 -4.41
C ARG A 195 10.74 -15.15 -3.05
N ILE A 196 11.48 -14.10 -2.64
CA ILE A 196 11.22 -13.42 -1.36
C ILE A 196 9.81 -12.83 -1.34
N LEU A 197 9.37 -12.19 -2.43
CA LEU A 197 8.02 -11.63 -2.53
C LEU A 197 6.94 -12.72 -2.40
N ILE A 198 7.09 -13.83 -3.12
CA ILE A 198 6.16 -14.97 -3.07
C ILE A 198 6.10 -15.55 -1.65
N THR A 199 7.26 -15.81 -1.04
CA THR A 199 7.33 -16.35 0.32
C THR A 199 6.60 -15.45 1.32
N CYS A 200 6.84 -14.14 1.25
CA CYS A 200 6.20 -13.20 2.18
C CYS A 200 4.68 -13.13 1.97
N MET A 201 4.21 -13.14 0.73
CA MET A 201 2.77 -13.14 0.45
C MET A 201 2.10 -14.44 0.90
N ASN A 202 2.77 -15.59 0.72
CA ASN A 202 2.29 -16.87 1.26
C ASN A 202 2.25 -16.87 2.79
N SER A 203 3.23 -16.26 3.46
CA SER A 203 3.20 -16.09 4.91
C SER A 203 2.03 -15.20 5.36
N ILE A 204 1.70 -14.13 4.64
CA ILE A 204 0.51 -13.30 4.92
C ILE A 204 -0.77 -14.13 4.74
N LYS A 205 -0.90 -14.84 3.62
CA LYS A 205 -2.03 -15.74 3.34
C LYS A 205 -2.24 -16.77 4.47
N GLN A 206 -1.15 -17.39 4.92
CA GLN A 206 -1.16 -18.37 6.00
C GLN A 206 -1.52 -17.74 7.34
N TYR A 207 -0.93 -16.58 7.68
CA TYR A 207 -1.17 -15.89 8.95
C TYR A 207 -2.64 -15.53 9.14
N TYR A 208 -3.30 -15.01 8.10
CA TYR A 208 -4.71 -14.60 8.17
C TYR A 208 -5.70 -15.71 7.83
N ASN A 209 -5.23 -16.84 7.29
CA ASN A 209 -6.09 -17.89 6.75
C ASN A 209 -7.15 -17.35 5.76
N LYS A 210 -6.76 -16.41 4.90
CA LYS A 210 -7.62 -15.76 3.91
C LYS A 210 -7.00 -15.84 2.51
N PRO A 211 -7.79 -16.08 1.45
CA PRO A 211 -7.27 -16.22 0.09
C PRO A 211 -6.69 -14.92 -0.46
N ILE A 212 -5.51 -15.04 -1.08
CA ILE A 212 -4.92 -14.05 -1.97
C ILE A 212 -4.79 -14.70 -3.35
N THR A 213 -5.39 -14.07 -4.37
CA THR A 213 -5.41 -14.56 -5.75
C THR A 213 -4.57 -13.65 -6.62
N TYR A 214 -3.59 -14.22 -7.31
CA TYR A 214 -2.79 -13.50 -8.29
C TYR A 214 -3.51 -13.54 -9.65
N LYS A 215 -3.82 -12.36 -10.19
CA LYS A 215 -4.49 -12.17 -11.47
C LYS A 215 -3.50 -11.61 -12.50
#